data_AF-A0A7C2U7F8-F1
#
_entry.id   AF-A0A7C2U7F8-F1
#
_cell.length_a   1.000
_cell.length_b   1.000
_cell.length_c   1.000
_cell.angle_alpha   90.00
_cell.angle_beta   90.00
_cell.angle_gamma   90.00
#
_symmetry.space_group_name_H-M   'P 1'
#
loop_
_entity.id
_entity.type
_entity.pdbx_description
1 polymer ?
#
loop_
_entity_poly.entity_id
_entity_poly.type
_entity_poly.pdbx_seq_one_letter_code
_entity_poly.pdbx_strand_id
1 'polypeptide(L)'
;MKSQASSKKIVETNQPPPYPSKAPVKNNEETEPQVKPNLPSPDAPEIPIESTKVVSPPISSPPLHLRSVGKILSSAAVQDMLASRDFYDRVRNRNGKGITHTYRRKTLANKQAIVEDQATRLVWQQSGSSNRMKYKDAKNYVSELNEQRFAGFSNWRLPTLEETMSLMEPEEKNGVLYIDPVFGQKQIKIWTSDEESASTAWMASFTWMVSFKDGRCNRVPFDDLYYVRAVR
;
A
#
# COMPACT_ATOMS: atom_id res chain seq x y z
N MET A 1 45.99 5.52 54.79
CA MET A 1 44.64 5.07 55.20
C MET A 1 43.60 6.00 54.62
N LYS A 2 42.82 5.54 53.63
CA LYS A 2 41.37 5.79 53.47
C LYS A 2 40.92 5.02 52.23
N SER A 3 40.20 3.94 52.52
CA SER A 3 39.42 3.09 51.61
C SER A 3 38.22 3.88 51.10
N GLN A 4 37.86 3.77 49.82
CA GLN A 4 36.46 3.88 49.41
C GLN A 4 36.08 2.87 48.32
N ALA A 5 34.87 2.36 48.50
CA ALA A 5 34.29 1.16 47.94
C ALA A 5 33.86 1.28 46.48
N SER A 6 33.94 0.13 45.83
CA SER A 6 33.29 -0.23 44.58
C SER A 6 31.77 -0.19 44.72
N SER A 7 31.07 0.45 43.78
CA SER A 7 29.62 0.29 43.59
C SER A 7 29.36 -0.29 42.22
N LYS A 8 29.00 -1.58 42.20
CA LYS A 8 28.46 -2.27 41.02
C LYS A 8 27.02 -1.79 40.80
N LYS A 9 26.77 -1.12 39.68
CA LYS A 9 25.41 -0.84 39.20
C LYS A 9 24.86 -2.11 38.55
N ILE A 10 23.76 -2.61 39.07
CA ILE A 10 22.99 -3.74 38.55
C ILE A 10 22.31 -3.28 37.25
N VAL A 11 22.55 -4.03 36.16
CA VAL A 11 21.88 -3.86 34.88
C VAL A 11 20.54 -4.60 34.95
N GLU A 12 19.47 -3.84 35.08
CA GLU A 12 18.11 -4.37 35.03
C GLU A 12 17.72 -4.56 33.55
N THR A 13 17.61 -5.81 33.14
CA THR A 13 17.24 -6.20 31.77
C THR A 13 15.73 -6.12 31.63
N ASN A 14 15.23 -5.08 30.95
CA ASN A 14 13.82 -4.97 30.59
C ASN A 14 13.49 -5.92 29.43
N GLN A 15 13.21 -7.19 29.75
CA GLN A 15 12.48 -8.10 28.86
C GLN A 15 10.96 -7.90 29.05
N PRO A 16 10.18 -7.72 27.98
CA PRO A 16 8.72 -7.69 28.08
C PRO A 16 8.16 -9.08 28.44
N PRO A 17 7.04 -9.16 29.19
CA PRO A 17 6.50 -10.43 29.65
C PRO A 17 5.96 -11.30 28.49
N PRO A 18 6.04 -12.64 28.60
CA PRO A 18 5.48 -13.54 27.60
C PRO A 18 3.94 -13.50 27.63
N TYR A 19 3.33 -13.41 26.44
CA TYR A 19 1.87 -13.45 26.28
C TYR A 19 1.29 -14.85 26.61
N PRO A 20 0.11 -14.94 27.24
CA PRO A 20 -0.49 -16.22 27.63
C PRO A 20 -1.03 -17.02 26.44
N SER A 21 -0.69 -18.30 26.43
CA SER A 21 -1.21 -19.35 25.54
C SER A 21 -2.72 -19.54 25.74
N LYS A 22 -3.51 -19.49 24.64
CA LYS A 22 -4.93 -19.85 24.67
C LYS A 22 -5.11 -21.33 24.29
N ALA A 23 -5.77 -22.05 25.19
CA ALA A 23 -6.22 -23.44 25.08
C ALA A 23 -7.20 -23.65 23.90
N PRO A 24 -7.32 -24.88 23.38
CA PRO A 24 -8.04 -25.18 22.14
C PRO A 24 -9.56 -25.11 22.29
N VAL A 25 -10.22 -24.55 21.27
CA VAL A 25 -11.69 -24.58 21.11
C VAL A 25 -12.06 -25.93 20.48
N LYS A 26 -13.02 -26.62 21.11
CA LYS A 26 -13.58 -27.90 20.66
C LYS A 26 -14.43 -27.71 19.40
N ASN A 27 -14.21 -28.58 18.42
CA ASN A 27 -15.04 -28.71 17.23
C ASN A 27 -16.36 -29.40 17.59
N ASN A 28 -17.49 -28.82 17.18
CA ASN A 28 -18.76 -29.52 17.10
C ASN A 28 -19.10 -29.66 15.62
N GLU A 29 -19.05 -30.90 15.13
CA GLU A 29 -19.64 -31.32 13.85
C GLU A 29 -21.16 -31.34 13.99
N GLU A 30 -21.86 -30.50 13.23
CA GLU A 30 -23.28 -30.69 12.93
C GLU A 30 -23.40 -31.17 11.49
N THR A 31 -24.08 -32.30 11.35
CA THR A 31 -24.34 -33.03 10.12
C THR A 31 -25.56 -32.45 9.42
N GLU A 32 -25.39 -31.96 8.20
CA GLU A 32 -26.47 -31.48 7.35
C GLU A 32 -26.98 -32.62 6.43
N PRO A 33 -28.30 -32.85 6.31
CA PRO A 33 -28.81 -33.97 5.52
C PRO A 33 -28.81 -33.68 4.02
N GLN A 34 -28.39 -34.69 3.25
CA GLN A 34 -28.35 -34.73 1.79
C GLN A 34 -29.75 -34.66 1.17
N VAL A 35 -30.06 -33.59 0.43
CA VAL A 35 -31.24 -33.50 -0.44
C VAL A 35 -30.85 -33.98 -1.85
N LYS A 36 -31.45 -35.10 -2.28
CA LYS A 36 -31.31 -35.61 -3.66
C LYS A 36 -32.03 -34.68 -4.65
N PRO A 37 -31.44 -34.32 -5.80
CA PRO A 37 -32.17 -33.63 -6.85
C PRO A 37 -33.12 -34.60 -7.58
N ASN A 38 -34.39 -34.22 -7.70
CA ASN A 38 -35.36 -34.88 -8.56
C ASN A 38 -35.00 -34.66 -10.04
N LEU A 39 -35.04 -35.74 -10.81
CA LEU A 39 -34.87 -35.74 -12.26
C LEU A 39 -36.19 -35.31 -12.94
N PRO A 40 -36.23 -34.30 -13.82
CA PRO A 40 -37.45 -33.97 -14.55
C PRO A 40 -37.71 -34.96 -15.69
N SER A 41 -38.99 -35.32 -15.87
CA SER A 41 -39.50 -36.20 -16.94
C SER A 41 -39.43 -35.53 -18.33
N PRO A 42 -39.40 -36.30 -19.43
CA PRO A 42 -39.07 -35.81 -20.77
C PRO A 42 -40.33 -35.51 -21.59
N ASP A 43 -41.07 -34.44 -21.28
CA ASP A 43 -42.20 -34.01 -22.13
C ASP A 43 -42.47 -32.51 -21.98
N ALA A 44 -41.54 -31.67 -22.43
CA ALA A 44 -41.77 -30.24 -22.62
C ALA A 44 -41.35 -29.84 -24.05
N PRO A 45 -42.16 -29.05 -24.78
CA PRO A 45 -41.91 -28.70 -26.17
C PRO A 45 -40.67 -27.80 -26.31
N GLU A 46 -39.81 -28.12 -27.28
CA GLU A 46 -38.61 -27.34 -27.63
C GLU A 46 -38.99 -25.91 -28.06
N ILE A 47 -38.50 -24.92 -27.32
CA ILE A 47 -38.53 -23.51 -27.72
C ILE A 47 -37.35 -23.28 -28.68
N PRO A 48 -37.54 -22.55 -29.80
CA PRO A 48 -36.45 -22.27 -30.76
C PRO A 48 -35.32 -21.49 -30.09
N ILE A 49 -34.10 -22.03 -30.13
CA ILE A 49 -32.91 -21.39 -29.56
C ILE A 49 -32.47 -20.29 -30.54
N GLU A 50 -32.85 -19.05 -30.26
CA GLU A 50 -32.33 -17.87 -30.95
C GLU A 50 -30.86 -17.68 -30.56
N SER A 51 -30.00 -17.53 -31.57
CA SER A 51 -28.55 -17.42 -31.41
C SER A 51 -28.18 -16.10 -30.71
N THR A 52 -28.14 -16.12 -29.38
CA THR A 52 -27.60 -15.01 -28.60
C THR A 52 -26.10 -14.93 -28.84
N LYS A 53 -25.73 -13.92 -29.64
CA LYS A 53 -24.40 -13.36 -29.82
C LYS A 53 -23.73 -13.23 -28.44
N VAL A 54 -22.70 -14.03 -28.19
CA VAL A 54 -21.84 -13.94 -27.00
C VAL A 54 -21.25 -12.53 -26.98
N VAL A 55 -21.78 -11.66 -26.12
CA VAL A 55 -21.19 -10.36 -25.86
C VAL A 55 -19.92 -10.63 -25.05
N SER A 56 -18.78 -10.49 -25.72
CA SER A 56 -17.47 -10.51 -25.08
C SER A 56 -17.47 -9.54 -23.89
N PRO A 57 -16.89 -9.90 -22.74
CA PRO A 57 -16.72 -8.95 -21.64
C PRO A 57 -15.94 -7.71 -22.13
N PRO A 58 -16.20 -6.52 -21.57
CA PRO A 58 -15.50 -5.30 -21.97
C PRO A 58 -14.00 -5.55 -21.85
N ILE A 59 -13.28 -5.26 -22.95
CA ILE A 59 -11.83 -5.40 -23.06
C ILE A 59 -11.22 -4.64 -21.88
N SER A 60 -10.75 -5.38 -20.87
CA SER A 60 -10.00 -4.82 -19.75
C SER A 60 -8.81 -4.09 -20.36
N SER A 61 -8.76 -2.76 -20.22
CA SER A 61 -7.61 -1.96 -20.63
C SER A 61 -6.31 -2.62 -20.15
N PRO A 62 -5.24 -2.61 -20.95
CA PRO A 62 -3.98 -3.21 -20.54
C PRO A 62 -3.50 -2.55 -19.24
N PRO A 63 -2.87 -3.31 -18.32
CA PRO A 63 -2.37 -2.73 -17.08
C PRO A 63 -1.37 -1.61 -17.35
N LEU A 64 -1.48 -0.53 -16.58
CA LEU A 64 -0.56 0.58 -16.64
C LEU A 64 0.77 0.19 -16.00
N HIS A 65 1.82 0.10 -16.82
CA HIS A 65 3.16 -0.15 -16.32
C HIS A 65 3.76 1.12 -15.71
N LEU A 66 4.14 1.03 -14.43
CA LEU A 66 4.79 2.09 -13.66
C LEU A 66 6.21 1.67 -13.29
N ARG A 67 7.09 2.64 -13.11
CA ARG A 67 8.47 2.39 -12.72
C ARG A 67 8.53 1.88 -11.27
N SER A 68 9.27 0.79 -11.07
CA SER A 68 9.49 0.16 -9.78
C SER A 68 10.81 0.53 -9.09
N VAL A 69 11.75 1.15 -9.82
CA VAL A 69 13.08 1.52 -9.33
C VAL A 69 13.19 3.03 -9.21
N GLY A 70 13.55 3.53 -8.03
CA GLY A 70 13.77 4.95 -7.73
C GLY A 70 14.71 5.65 -8.71
N LYS A 71 14.47 6.95 -8.92
CA LYS A 71 15.26 7.84 -9.78
C LYS A 71 15.45 9.18 -9.06
N ILE A 72 16.48 9.90 -9.51
CA ILE A 72 16.62 11.31 -9.19
C ILE A 72 15.71 12.08 -10.14
N LEU A 73 14.73 12.82 -9.61
CA LEU A 73 13.75 13.58 -10.37
C LEU A 73 13.84 15.07 -10.02
N SER A 74 14.01 15.90 -11.05
CA SER A 74 13.86 17.35 -10.92
C SER A 74 12.39 17.74 -10.85
N SER A 75 12.10 18.96 -10.37
CA SER A 75 10.73 19.48 -10.34
C SER A 75 10.07 19.53 -11.73
N ALA A 76 10.85 19.75 -12.80
CA ALA A 76 10.35 19.73 -14.17
C ALA A 76 10.01 18.31 -14.64
N ALA A 77 10.90 17.34 -14.36
CA ALA A 77 10.63 15.93 -14.69
C ALA A 77 9.38 15.39 -13.97
N VAL A 78 9.13 15.83 -12.72
CA VAL A 78 7.88 15.50 -12.01
C VAL A 78 6.67 16.13 -12.68
N GLN A 79 6.75 17.40 -13.09
CA GLN A 79 5.68 18.06 -13.83
C GLN A 79 5.32 17.30 -15.11
N ASP A 80 6.32 16.91 -15.89
CA ASP A 80 6.14 16.17 -17.15
C ASP A 80 5.56 14.78 -16.91
N MET A 81 6.00 14.07 -15.85
CA MET A 81 5.46 12.78 -15.46
C MET A 81 3.97 12.88 -15.10
N LEU A 82 3.59 13.86 -14.28
CA LEU A 82 2.20 14.05 -13.88
C LEU A 82 1.30 14.36 -15.09
N ALA A 83 1.75 15.22 -16.00
CA ALA A 83 1.01 15.56 -17.21
C ALA A 83 0.88 14.37 -18.17
N SER A 84 1.98 13.65 -18.43
CA SER A 84 1.99 12.52 -19.38
C SER A 84 1.18 11.31 -18.91
N ARG A 85 1.08 11.09 -17.59
CA ARG A 85 0.28 10.02 -16.99
C ARG A 85 -1.15 10.45 -16.64
N ASP A 86 -1.48 11.72 -16.83
CA ASP A 86 -2.72 12.36 -16.40
C ASP A 86 -2.99 12.22 -14.88
N PHE A 87 -1.93 12.13 -14.07
CA PHE A 87 -2.04 12.01 -12.62
C PHE A 87 -2.42 13.35 -11.99
N TYR A 88 -3.40 13.33 -11.10
CA TYR A 88 -3.83 14.51 -10.38
C TYR A 88 -2.76 14.99 -9.41
N ASP A 89 -2.49 16.30 -9.44
CA ASP A 89 -1.80 17.02 -8.36
C ASP A 89 -2.42 18.41 -8.28
N ARG A 90 -2.89 18.79 -7.09
CA ARG A 90 -3.64 20.04 -6.86
C ARG A 90 -2.93 21.30 -7.35
N VAL A 91 -1.59 21.28 -7.39
CA VAL A 91 -0.76 22.43 -7.78
C VAL A 91 -0.18 22.24 -9.18
N ARG A 92 0.39 21.06 -9.45
CA ARG A 92 1.16 20.76 -10.67
C ARG A 92 0.28 20.30 -11.83
N ASN A 93 -0.78 19.55 -11.56
CA ASN A 93 -1.67 19.02 -12.60
C ASN A 93 -3.13 18.96 -12.11
N ARG A 94 -3.71 20.14 -11.84
CA ARG A 94 -5.04 20.26 -11.21
C ARG A 94 -6.17 19.63 -12.00
N ASN A 95 -6.02 19.50 -13.31
CA ASN A 95 -7.03 18.92 -14.19
C ASN A 95 -6.81 17.42 -14.44
N GLY A 96 -5.72 16.84 -13.91
CA GLY A 96 -5.40 15.43 -14.05
C GLY A 96 -6.55 14.57 -13.54
N LYS A 97 -6.92 13.53 -14.29
CA LYS A 97 -8.04 12.65 -13.94
C LYS A 97 -7.64 11.49 -13.04
N GLY A 98 -6.34 11.26 -12.86
CA GLY A 98 -5.84 10.06 -12.21
C GLY A 98 -6.09 8.84 -13.10
N ILE A 99 -6.09 7.66 -12.49
CA ILE A 99 -6.39 6.41 -13.21
C ILE A 99 -7.55 5.68 -12.55
N THR A 100 -8.32 4.96 -13.35
CA THR A 100 -9.40 4.13 -12.83
C THR A 100 -8.81 2.83 -12.31
N HIS A 101 -8.93 2.63 -10.99
CA HIS A 101 -8.46 1.43 -10.33
C HIS A 101 -9.55 0.37 -10.17
N THR A 102 -9.13 -0.89 -10.08
CA THR A 102 -9.95 -1.96 -9.54
C THR A 102 -9.16 -2.64 -8.44
N TYR A 103 -9.49 -2.29 -7.19
CA TYR A 103 -8.80 -2.78 -6.01
C TYR A 103 -9.44 -4.06 -5.46
N ARG A 104 -8.58 -4.98 -5.04
CA ARG A 104 -8.99 -6.14 -4.24
C ARG A 104 -8.27 -6.12 -2.91
N ARG A 105 -9.01 -5.87 -1.83
CA ARG A 105 -8.50 -5.98 -0.47
C ARG A 105 -8.44 -7.45 -0.06
N LYS A 106 -7.32 -7.86 0.53
CA LYS A 106 -7.15 -9.19 1.14
C LYS A 106 -6.70 -9.04 2.58
N THR A 107 -7.48 -9.59 3.51
CA THR A 107 -7.13 -9.69 4.93
C THR A 107 -6.61 -11.09 5.21
N LEU A 108 -5.48 -11.19 5.91
CA LEU A 108 -4.80 -12.43 6.26
C LEU A 108 -5.18 -12.88 7.68
N ALA A 109 -4.93 -14.16 8.00
CA ALA A 109 -5.28 -14.74 9.30
C ALA A 109 -4.61 -14.01 10.49
N ASN A 110 -3.41 -13.47 10.29
CA ASN A 110 -2.69 -12.66 11.27
C ASN A 110 -3.16 -11.19 11.33
N LYS A 111 -4.34 -10.89 10.78
CA LYS A 111 -4.96 -9.55 10.70
C LYS A 111 -4.17 -8.51 9.91
N GLN A 112 -3.11 -8.91 9.19
CA GLN A 112 -2.48 -8.07 8.17
C GLN A 112 -3.42 -7.91 6.98
N ALA A 113 -3.28 -6.84 6.22
CA ALA A 113 -4.06 -6.63 5.01
C ALA A 113 -3.21 -6.01 3.89
N ILE A 114 -3.49 -6.46 2.67
CA ILE A 114 -2.91 -5.94 1.43
C ILE A 114 -4.02 -5.46 0.48
N VAL A 115 -3.65 -4.62 -0.47
CA VAL A 115 -4.50 -4.18 -1.58
C VAL A 115 -3.82 -4.59 -2.87
N GLU A 116 -4.44 -5.45 -3.64
CA GLU A 116 -4.04 -5.78 -5.00
C GLU A 116 -4.69 -4.77 -5.95
N ASP A 117 -3.90 -4.05 -6.72
CA ASP A 117 -4.39 -3.10 -7.71
C ASP A 117 -4.32 -3.71 -9.11
N GLN A 118 -5.47 -4.02 -9.69
CA GLN A 118 -5.52 -4.66 -11.01
C GLN A 118 -5.07 -3.74 -12.14
N ALA A 119 -5.22 -2.41 -11.98
CA ALA A 119 -4.87 -1.44 -13.00
C ALA A 119 -3.35 -1.33 -13.17
N THR A 120 -2.58 -1.41 -12.08
CA THR A 120 -1.11 -1.30 -12.10
C THR A 120 -0.38 -2.62 -11.90
N ARG A 121 -1.10 -3.67 -11.50
CA ARG A 121 -0.57 -4.97 -11.03
C ARG A 121 0.35 -4.88 -9.81
N LEU A 122 0.29 -3.79 -9.08
CA LEU A 122 1.02 -3.59 -7.84
C LEU A 122 0.24 -4.16 -6.65
N VAL A 123 0.98 -4.56 -5.62
CA VAL A 123 0.41 -4.93 -4.34
C VAL A 123 0.90 -3.97 -3.27
N TRP A 124 -0.04 -3.40 -2.53
CA TRP A 124 0.21 -2.38 -1.53
C TRP A 124 -0.07 -2.91 -0.13
N GLN A 125 0.67 -2.41 0.86
CA GLN A 125 0.19 -2.47 2.23
C GLN A 125 -1.14 -1.70 2.34
N GLN A 126 -2.21 -2.36 2.83
CA GLN A 126 -3.51 -1.70 3.02
C GLN A 126 -3.44 -0.62 4.09
N SER A 127 -2.69 -0.90 5.15
CA SER A 127 -2.29 0.04 6.18
C SER A 127 -0.77 0.01 6.27
N GLY A 128 -0.16 1.20 6.26
CA GLY A 128 1.28 1.34 6.31
C GLY A 128 1.83 1.39 7.74
N SER A 129 2.94 2.09 7.94
CA SER A 129 3.57 2.27 9.25
C SER A 129 2.60 2.90 10.26
N SER A 130 2.72 2.49 11.53
CA SER A 130 1.91 3.04 12.61
C SER A 130 2.35 4.46 12.99
N ASN A 131 3.63 4.77 12.88
CA ASN A 131 4.21 6.06 13.22
C ASN A 131 4.87 6.70 12.01
N ARG A 132 5.02 8.03 12.09
CA ARG A 132 5.87 8.78 11.15
C ARG A 132 7.33 8.55 11.53
N MET A 133 8.21 8.54 10.54
CA MET A 133 9.62 8.23 10.72
C MET A 133 10.47 8.98 9.71
N LYS A 134 11.76 9.10 9.99
CA LYS A 134 12.73 9.69 9.05
C LYS A 134 12.94 8.78 7.86
N TYR A 135 13.51 9.32 6.79
CA TYR A 135 13.71 8.54 5.56
C TYR A 135 14.61 7.31 5.76
N LYS A 136 15.64 7.41 6.61
CA LYS A 136 16.50 6.27 6.97
C LYS A 136 15.69 5.16 7.67
N ASP A 137 14.85 5.53 8.63
CA ASP A 137 14.01 4.59 9.36
C ASP A 137 12.91 3.99 8.47
N ALA A 138 12.46 4.74 7.45
CA ALA A 138 11.55 4.23 6.43
C ALA A 138 12.16 3.08 5.62
N LYS A 139 13.46 3.18 5.29
CA LYS A 139 14.20 2.07 4.66
C LYS A 139 14.31 0.88 5.61
N ASN A 140 14.59 1.11 6.89
CA ASN A 140 14.65 0.04 7.90
C ASN A 140 13.29 -0.66 8.06
N TYR A 141 12.19 0.09 8.11
CA TYR A 141 10.84 -0.45 8.18
C TYR A 141 10.55 -1.42 7.02
N VAL A 142 10.97 -1.06 5.79
CA VAL A 142 10.84 -1.94 4.63
C VAL A 142 11.71 -3.19 4.75
N SER A 143 12.94 -3.07 5.23
CA SER A 143 13.80 -4.23 5.51
C SER A 143 13.16 -5.19 6.51
N GLU A 144 12.60 -4.67 7.61
CA GLU A 144 11.89 -5.45 8.62
C GLU A 144 10.66 -6.16 8.04
N LEU A 145 9.88 -5.50 7.18
CA LEU A 145 8.76 -6.15 6.48
C LEU A 145 9.21 -7.35 5.66
N ASN A 146 10.37 -7.23 5.02
CA ASN A 146 10.92 -8.29 4.18
C ASN A 146 11.45 -9.46 5.00
N GLU A 147 12.16 -9.18 6.09
CA GLU A 147 12.65 -10.18 7.04
C GLU A 147 11.49 -10.95 7.67
N GLN A 148 10.44 -10.25 8.08
CA GLN A 148 9.24 -10.85 8.69
C GLN A 148 8.30 -11.51 7.67
N ARG A 149 8.62 -11.43 6.37
CA ARG A 149 7.80 -11.91 5.27
C ARG A 149 6.35 -11.41 5.37
N PHE A 150 6.16 -10.11 5.55
CA PHE A 150 4.83 -9.51 5.69
C PHE A 150 3.89 -9.97 4.57
N ALA A 151 2.69 -10.44 4.94
CA ALA A 151 1.72 -11.07 4.04
C ALA A 151 2.26 -12.25 3.18
N GLY A 152 3.32 -12.91 3.65
CA GLY A 152 4.00 -14.02 2.94
C GLY A 152 5.09 -13.58 1.96
N PHE A 153 5.35 -12.27 1.82
CA PHE A 153 6.24 -11.70 0.81
C PHE A 153 7.47 -11.01 1.40
N SER A 154 8.58 -11.06 0.68
CA SER A 154 9.88 -10.52 1.11
C SER A 154 10.52 -9.56 0.09
N ASN A 155 9.71 -8.99 -0.79
CA ASN A 155 10.14 -8.06 -1.84
C ASN A 155 9.37 -6.72 -1.78
N TRP A 156 9.00 -6.30 -0.58
CA TRP A 156 8.46 -4.98 -0.29
C TRP A 156 9.53 -3.92 -0.49
N ARG A 157 9.12 -2.75 -0.96
CA ARG A 157 9.96 -1.57 -1.14
C ARG A 157 9.18 -0.29 -0.84
N LEU A 158 9.91 0.81 -0.68
CA LEU A 158 9.30 2.13 -0.80
C LEU A 158 8.77 2.29 -2.23
N PRO A 159 7.57 2.87 -2.41
CA PRO A 159 7.02 3.12 -3.73
C PRO A 159 7.78 4.24 -4.43
N THR A 160 7.82 4.21 -5.76
CA THR A 160 8.26 5.39 -6.51
C THR A 160 7.20 6.49 -6.39
N LEU A 161 7.60 7.72 -6.70
CA LEU A 161 6.69 8.86 -6.80
C LEU A 161 5.62 8.60 -7.85
N GLU A 162 6.00 8.02 -9.00
CA GLU A 162 5.07 7.68 -10.07
C GLU A 162 4.01 6.68 -9.60
N GLU A 163 4.42 5.62 -8.90
CA GLU A 163 3.48 4.65 -8.33
C GLU A 163 2.57 5.28 -7.27
N THR A 164 3.12 6.13 -6.40
CA THR A 164 2.35 6.75 -5.34
C THR A 164 1.34 7.77 -5.89
N MET A 165 1.74 8.55 -6.90
CA MET A 165 0.87 9.50 -7.57
C MET A 165 -0.23 8.82 -8.38
N SER A 166 -0.02 7.58 -8.82
CA SER A 166 -1.08 6.81 -9.46
C SER A 166 -2.27 6.56 -8.52
N LEU A 167 -2.04 6.46 -7.20
CA LEU A 167 -3.09 6.31 -6.19
C LEU A 167 -3.83 7.62 -5.86
N MET A 168 -3.37 8.76 -6.38
CA MET A 168 -3.94 10.06 -6.06
C MET A 168 -5.27 10.24 -6.79
N GLU A 169 -6.30 10.56 -6.02
CA GLU A 169 -7.63 10.83 -6.55
C GLU A 169 -7.82 12.34 -6.77
N PRO A 170 -8.58 12.77 -7.80
CA PRO A 170 -8.88 14.19 -8.03
C PRO A 170 -9.82 14.78 -6.98
N GLU A 171 -10.55 13.92 -6.27
CA GLU A 171 -11.53 14.29 -5.25
C GLU A 171 -11.21 13.60 -3.92
N GLU A 172 -11.67 14.19 -2.82
CA GLU A 172 -11.57 13.57 -1.49
C GLU A 172 -12.53 12.39 -1.41
N LYS A 173 -11.99 11.16 -1.45
CA LYS A 173 -12.79 9.92 -1.44
C LYS A 173 -12.78 9.20 -0.10
N ASN A 174 -11.74 9.36 0.71
CA ASN A 174 -11.57 8.65 1.98
C ASN A 174 -11.52 9.63 3.15
N GLY A 175 -12.68 10.19 3.50
CA GLY A 175 -12.79 11.32 4.41
C GLY A 175 -12.26 12.58 3.72
N VAL A 176 -11.25 13.22 4.31
CA VAL A 176 -10.58 14.41 3.74
C VAL A 176 -9.35 14.07 2.90
N LEU A 177 -9.22 12.80 2.47
CA LEU A 177 -8.05 12.29 1.75
C LEU A 177 -8.38 12.01 0.29
N TYR A 178 -7.46 12.43 -0.58
CA TYR A 178 -7.42 12.22 -2.02
C TYR A 178 -6.86 10.82 -2.36
N ILE A 179 -7.45 9.77 -1.79
CA ILE A 179 -7.09 8.37 -2.02
C ILE A 179 -8.33 7.49 -1.81
N ASP A 180 -8.37 6.32 -2.46
CA ASP A 180 -9.47 5.38 -2.33
C ASP A 180 -9.71 4.89 -0.88
N PRO A 181 -10.98 4.70 -0.45
CA PRO A 181 -11.37 4.16 0.87
C PRO A 181 -10.81 2.78 1.23
N VAL A 182 -10.35 2.00 0.25
CA VAL A 182 -9.73 0.70 0.49
C VAL A 182 -8.46 0.83 1.35
N PHE A 183 -7.79 1.98 1.30
CA PHE A 183 -6.59 2.27 2.07
C PHE A 183 -6.88 2.84 3.46
N GLY A 184 -6.03 2.52 4.44
CA GLY A 184 -6.12 3.10 5.78
C GLY A 184 -5.83 4.60 5.79
N GLN A 185 -6.65 5.38 6.51
CA GLN A 185 -6.59 6.85 6.58
C GLN A 185 -5.38 7.41 7.36
N LYS A 186 -4.66 6.58 8.12
CA LYS A 186 -3.57 7.06 8.99
C LYS A 186 -2.39 7.63 8.20
N GLN A 187 -2.07 7.01 7.06
CA GLN A 187 -0.92 7.39 6.24
C GLN A 187 -1.25 8.56 5.30
N ILE A 188 -1.47 9.73 5.90
CA ILE A 188 -1.86 10.96 5.18
C ILE A 188 -0.77 11.54 4.27
N LYS A 189 0.49 11.24 4.58
CA LYS A 189 1.70 11.67 3.87
C LYS A 189 2.71 10.53 3.91
N ILE A 190 3.23 10.12 2.76
CA ILE A 190 4.15 8.99 2.69
C ILE A 190 5.43 9.29 1.93
N TRP A 191 6.52 8.67 2.38
CA TRP A 191 7.79 8.65 1.67
C TRP A 191 7.68 7.93 0.33
N THR A 192 8.47 8.40 -0.64
CA THR A 192 8.71 7.70 -1.91
C THR A 192 10.20 7.38 -2.03
N SER A 193 10.56 6.49 -2.95
CA SER A 193 11.96 6.14 -3.20
C SER A 193 12.67 7.11 -4.15
N ASP A 194 11.97 8.10 -4.70
CA ASP A 194 12.54 9.05 -5.65
C ASP A 194 13.26 10.17 -4.92
N GLU A 195 14.52 10.38 -5.28
CA GLU A 195 15.33 11.44 -4.75
C GLU A 195 15.11 12.71 -5.59
N GLU A 196 15.31 13.86 -4.97
CA GLU A 196 15.27 15.13 -5.69
C GLU A 196 16.68 15.51 -6.12
N SER A 197 16.82 16.05 -7.34
CA SER A 197 18.10 16.56 -7.82
C SER A 197 18.46 17.85 -7.08
N ALA A 198 19.09 17.74 -5.91
CA ALA A 198 19.57 18.92 -5.21
C ALA A 198 20.68 19.58 -6.05
N SER A 199 20.56 20.88 -6.31
CA SER A 199 21.44 21.60 -7.24
C SER A 199 22.87 21.83 -6.71
N THR A 200 23.20 21.45 -5.47
CA THR A 200 24.56 21.58 -4.92
C THR A 200 24.86 20.55 -3.83
N ALA A 201 26.12 20.08 -3.79
CA ALA A 201 26.62 19.01 -2.91
C ALA A 201 26.67 19.33 -1.40
N TRP A 202 26.30 20.55 -0.99
CA TRP A 202 26.31 21.01 0.40
C TRP A 202 24.90 21.20 1.00
N MET A 203 23.85 20.90 0.24
CA MET A 203 22.48 20.92 0.74
C MET A 203 22.07 19.56 1.31
N ALA A 204 21.20 19.60 2.33
CA ALA A 204 20.53 18.42 2.87
C ALA A 204 19.94 17.56 1.74
N SER A 205 20.03 16.23 1.85
CA SER A 205 19.44 15.34 0.86
C SER A 205 17.91 15.45 0.88
N PHE A 206 17.32 15.65 -0.29
CA PHE A 206 15.87 15.75 -0.49
C PHE A 206 15.33 14.51 -1.20
N THR A 207 14.11 14.13 -0.84
CA THR A 207 13.32 13.10 -1.54
C THR A 207 11.92 13.65 -1.82
N TRP A 208 11.17 12.95 -2.65
CA TRP A 208 9.78 13.23 -2.90
C TRP A 208 8.87 12.53 -1.87
N MET A 209 7.84 13.25 -1.45
CA MET A 209 6.77 12.77 -0.58
C MET A 209 5.42 13.10 -1.23
N VAL A 210 4.44 12.21 -1.04
CA VAL A 210 3.07 12.41 -1.49
C VAL A 210 2.16 12.65 -0.30
N SER A 211 1.37 13.73 -0.37
CA SER A 211 0.38 14.09 0.63
C SER A 211 -1.02 13.85 0.09
N PHE A 212 -1.65 12.75 0.53
CA PHE A 212 -3.05 12.46 0.24
C PHE A 212 -3.99 13.41 0.98
N LYS A 213 -3.54 14.09 2.04
CA LYS A 213 -4.33 15.14 2.69
C LYS A 213 -4.34 16.45 1.88
N ASP A 214 -3.22 16.78 1.26
CA ASP A 214 -3.08 18.04 0.51
C ASP A 214 -3.35 17.87 -1.00
N GLY A 215 -3.50 16.62 -1.47
CA GLY A 215 -3.72 16.27 -2.87
C GLY A 215 -2.53 16.56 -3.79
N ARG A 216 -1.29 16.45 -3.29
CA ARG A 216 -0.08 16.86 -4.03
C ARG A 216 1.20 16.16 -3.59
N CYS A 217 2.23 16.22 -4.44
CA CYS A 217 3.60 15.83 -4.10
C CYS A 217 4.49 17.05 -3.79
N ASN A 218 5.49 16.87 -2.92
CA ASN A 218 6.50 17.88 -2.61
C ASN A 218 7.88 17.25 -2.38
N ARG A 219 8.93 18.04 -2.60
CA ARG A 219 10.28 17.72 -2.14
C ARG A 219 10.41 18.04 -0.66
N VAL A 220 11.08 17.18 0.09
CA VAL A 220 11.20 17.25 1.55
C VAL A 220 12.57 16.76 2.02
N PRO A 221 13.15 17.31 3.11
CA PRO A 221 14.42 16.84 3.68
C PRO A 221 14.28 15.43 4.27
N PHE A 222 15.36 14.63 4.30
CA PHE A 222 15.34 13.27 4.89
C PHE A 222 15.00 13.21 6.39
N ASP A 223 15.19 14.31 7.12
CA ASP A 223 14.95 14.40 8.56
C ASP A 223 13.49 14.70 8.95
N ASP A 224 12.63 15.02 7.98
CA ASP A 224 11.20 15.14 8.21
C ASP A 224 10.59 13.80 8.65
N LEU A 225 9.35 13.84 9.14
CA LEU A 225 8.64 12.65 9.63
C LEU A 225 7.40 12.39 8.77
N TYR A 226 7.47 11.35 7.94
CA TYR A 226 6.33 10.86 7.15
C TYR A 226 6.07 9.37 7.41
N TYR A 227 4.89 8.90 7.01
CA TYR A 227 4.55 7.49 7.12
C TYR A 227 5.19 6.70 5.96
N VAL A 228 5.13 5.38 6.06
CA VAL A 228 5.48 4.46 4.97
C VAL A 228 4.25 3.68 4.56
N ARG A 229 4.05 3.49 3.27
CA ARG A 229 3.15 2.47 2.71
C ARG A 229 3.95 1.72 1.65
N ALA A 230 4.38 0.50 1.98
CA ALA A 230 5.21 -0.27 1.08
C ALA A 230 4.40 -0.84 -0.09
N VAL A 231 5.08 -1.03 -1.21
CA VAL A 231 4.55 -1.62 -2.45
C VAL A 231 5.46 -2.78 -2.89
N ARG A 232 4.93 -3.65 -3.74
CA ARG A 232 5.68 -4.69 -4.45
C ARG A 232 5.10 -4.96 -5.83
#